data_AF-A0A7W0H1I0-F1
#
_entry.id   AF-A0A7W0H1I0-F1
#
_cell.length_a   1.000
_cell.length_b   1.000
_cell.length_c   1.000
_cell.angle_alpha   90.00
_cell.angle_beta   90.00
_cell.angle_gamma   90.00
#
_symmetry.space_group_name_H-M   'P 1'
#
loop_
_entity.id
_entity.type
_entity.pdbx_description
1 polymer ?
#
loop_
_entity_poly.entity_id
_entity_poly.type
_entity_poly.pdbx_seq_one_letter_code
_entity_poly.pdbx_strand_id
1 'polypeptide(L)'
;MPLPDADWLGLCRRAAHAAREAVAGMTSTAERSVPQGEGEGGDTTLAVDRAAEDAVFAELEALGVPLVAVSEERGEVAIGGGSADARVVVDPIDGSVNAKRGLPFACVSIAVASGDRMGDVEVGFVAELVPSRDWWAAAGEGAFCDGDRLARLEPGPLELLGLETARPERVAAASE
;
A
#
# COMPACT_ATOMS: atom_id res chain seq x y z
N MET A 1 13.31 -18.24 2.92
CA MET A 1 14.68 -17.92 3.38
C MET A 1 14.62 -16.53 4.00
N PRO A 2 15.62 -15.98 4.72
CA PRO A 2 15.56 -14.57 5.10
C PRO A 2 15.58 -13.69 3.84
N LEU A 3 15.00 -12.49 3.93
CA LEU A 3 15.16 -11.47 2.89
C LEU A 3 16.65 -11.23 2.55
N PRO A 4 16.96 -10.90 1.28
CA PRO A 4 18.29 -10.39 0.90
C PRO A 4 18.68 -9.19 1.77
N ASP A 5 19.99 -9.03 2.02
CA ASP A 5 20.51 -7.89 2.77
C ASP A 5 20.35 -6.59 1.95
N ALA A 6 19.35 -5.81 2.32
CA ALA A 6 18.99 -4.54 1.69
C ALA A 6 18.19 -3.66 2.66
N ASP A 7 18.16 -2.35 2.38
CA ASP A 7 17.37 -1.40 3.15
C ASP A 7 15.88 -1.44 2.74
N TRP A 8 15.19 -2.51 3.14
CA TRP A 8 13.78 -2.73 2.82
C TRP A 8 12.86 -1.68 3.41
N LEU A 9 13.10 -1.25 4.65
CA LEU A 9 12.31 -0.19 5.27
C LEU A 9 12.56 1.16 4.59
N GLY A 10 13.80 1.47 4.23
CA GLY A 10 14.12 2.67 3.46
C GLY A 10 13.53 2.62 2.05
N LEU A 11 13.49 1.45 1.40
CA LEU A 11 12.74 1.27 0.15
C LEU A 11 11.27 1.64 0.33
N CYS A 12 10.59 1.07 1.34
CA CYS A 12 9.17 1.37 1.59
C CYS A 12 8.93 2.88 1.78
N ARG A 13 9.79 3.55 2.57
CA ARG A 13 9.71 5.01 2.78
C ARG A 13 9.86 5.80 1.49
N ARG A 14 10.86 5.47 0.66
CA ARG A 14 11.09 6.18 -0.61
C ARG A 14 9.94 5.94 -1.60
N ALA A 15 9.51 4.68 -1.75
CA ALA A 15 8.40 4.31 -2.63
C ALA A 15 7.09 5.01 -2.21
N ALA A 16 6.76 4.99 -0.93
CA ALA A 16 5.60 5.69 -0.39
C ALA A 16 5.68 7.21 -0.58
N HIS A 17 6.84 7.81 -0.34
CA HIS A 17 7.06 9.23 -0.57
C HIS A 17 6.91 9.60 -2.05
N ALA A 18 7.52 8.83 -2.95
CA ALA A 18 7.44 9.05 -4.39
C ALA A 18 6.00 8.94 -4.92
N ALA A 19 5.25 7.94 -4.47
CA ALA A 19 3.82 7.81 -4.78
C ALA A 19 3.00 9.01 -4.25
N ARG A 20 3.24 9.41 -3.00
CA ARG A 20 2.55 10.57 -2.39
C ARG A 20 2.82 11.85 -3.17
N GLU A 21 4.06 12.12 -3.58
CA GLU A 21 4.42 13.28 -4.41
C GLU A 21 3.76 13.23 -5.80
N ALA A 22 3.75 12.05 -6.44
CA ALA A 22 3.08 11.86 -7.73
C ALA A 22 1.56 12.17 -7.64
N VAL A 23 0.92 11.71 -6.57
CA VAL A 23 -0.49 11.99 -6.30
C VAL A 23 -0.72 13.47 -5.96
N ALA A 24 0.16 14.10 -5.16
CA ALA A 24 0.04 15.50 -4.77
C ALA A 24 0.22 16.47 -5.95
N GLY A 25 1.06 16.10 -6.94
CA GLY A 25 1.28 16.88 -8.16
C GLY A 25 0.03 17.03 -9.06
N MET A 26 -0.97 16.17 -8.90
CA MET A 26 -2.23 16.24 -9.65
C MET A 26 -3.27 17.07 -8.89
N THR A 27 -3.34 18.37 -9.17
CA THR A 27 -4.09 19.31 -8.34
C THR A 27 -5.61 19.31 -8.58
N SER A 28 -6.09 18.79 -9.72
CA SER A 28 -7.51 18.78 -10.04
C SER A 28 -8.09 17.36 -10.17
N THR A 29 -9.37 17.20 -9.83
CA THR A 29 -10.11 15.94 -10.07
C THR A 29 -10.10 15.54 -11.55
N ALA A 30 -10.10 16.52 -12.46
CA ALA A 30 -10.04 16.29 -13.90
C ALA A 30 -8.71 15.65 -14.33
N GLU A 31 -7.59 16.10 -13.77
CA GLU A 31 -6.26 15.49 -14.02
C GLU A 31 -6.19 14.07 -13.45
N ARG A 32 -6.71 13.86 -12.23
CA ARG A 32 -6.70 12.55 -11.56
C ARG A 32 -7.58 11.52 -12.26
N SER A 33 -8.69 11.94 -12.87
CA SER A 33 -9.75 11.06 -13.34
C SER A 33 -9.66 10.71 -14.83
N VAL A 34 -8.54 11.00 -15.49
CA VAL A 34 -8.34 10.63 -16.89
C VAL A 34 -8.15 9.11 -16.99
N PRO A 35 -9.01 8.38 -17.71
CA PRO A 35 -8.82 6.94 -17.96
C PRO A 35 -7.54 6.69 -18.74
N GLN A 36 -6.74 5.70 -18.31
CA GLN A 36 -5.49 5.29 -18.96
C GLN A 36 -5.53 3.86 -19.49
N GLY A 37 -6.53 3.06 -19.12
CA GLY A 37 -6.66 1.67 -19.56
C GLY A 37 -7.57 0.85 -18.66
N GLU A 38 -7.51 -0.47 -18.81
CA GLU A 38 -8.05 -1.45 -17.88
C GLU A 38 -6.87 -2.08 -17.14
N GLY A 39 -6.95 -2.16 -15.81
CA GLY A 39 -5.98 -2.85 -14.97
C GLY A 39 -6.15 -4.36 -15.05
N GLU A 40 -5.16 -5.12 -14.56
CA GLU A 40 -5.26 -6.59 -14.46
C GLU A 40 -6.47 -7.05 -13.61
N GLY A 41 -6.93 -6.21 -12.67
CA GLY A 41 -8.15 -6.42 -11.89
C GLY A 41 -9.48 -6.22 -12.66
N GLY A 42 -9.43 -5.66 -13.88
CA GLY A 42 -10.60 -5.38 -14.72
C GLY A 42 -11.26 -4.02 -14.50
N ASP A 43 -10.76 -3.21 -13.57
CA ASP A 43 -11.21 -1.83 -13.34
C ASP A 43 -10.47 -0.83 -14.24
N THR A 44 -11.07 0.34 -14.48
CA THR A 44 -10.44 1.39 -15.29
C THR A 44 -9.30 2.06 -14.52
N THR A 45 -8.06 1.84 -14.94
CA THR A 45 -6.87 2.52 -14.45
C THR A 45 -6.97 4.01 -14.74
N LEU A 46 -6.68 4.86 -13.75
CA LEU A 46 -6.64 6.31 -13.94
C LEU A 46 -5.21 6.84 -13.97
N ALA A 47 -5.07 8.08 -14.45
CA ALA A 47 -3.77 8.76 -14.47
C ALA A 47 -3.10 8.83 -13.10
N VAL A 48 -3.87 9.04 -12.03
CA VAL A 48 -3.33 9.11 -10.66
C VAL A 48 -2.81 7.75 -10.17
N ASP A 49 -3.56 6.68 -10.43
CA ASP A 49 -3.19 5.30 -10.07
C ASP A 49 -1.91 4.91 -10.83
N ARG A 50 -1.85 5.24 -12.14
CA ARG A 50 -0.68 4.99 -12.98
C ARG A 50 0.57 5.75 -12.51
N ALA A 51 0.44 7.04 -12.19
CA ALA A 51 1.58 7.85 -11.77
C ALA A 51 2.14 7.39 -10.42
N ALA A 52 1.27 7.02 -9.47
CA ALA A 52 1.69 6.45 -8.21
C ALA A 52 2.41 5.12 -8.41
N GLU A 53 1.87 4.25 -9.26
CA GLU A 53 2.49 2.97 -9.58
C GLU A 53 3.86 3.13 -10.26
N ASP A 54 3.95 4.00 -11.28
CA ASP A 54 5.22 4.28 -11.97
C ASP A 54 6.30 4.77 -10.98
N ALA A 55 5.91 5.62 -10.02
CA ALA A 55 6.82 6.12 -8.99
C ALA A 55 7.29 5.02 -8.02
N VAL A 56 6.39 4.14 -7.57
CA VAL A 56 6.75 2.98 -6.73
C VAL A 56 7.70 2.05 -7.47
N PHE A 57 7.38 1.69 -8.72
CA PHE A 57 8.20 0.75 -9.49
C PHE A 57 9.58 1.30 -9.80
N ALA A 58 9.73 2.61 -10.01
CA ALA A 58 11.04 3.24 -10.15
C ALA A 58 11.92 3.05 -8.91
N GLU A 59 11.35 3.16 -7.70
CA GLU A 59 12.09 2.91 -6.44
C GLU A 59 12.44 1.43 -6.25
N LEU A 60 11.54 0.52 -6.65
CA LEU A 60 11.82 -0.92 -6.63
C LEU A 60 12.96 -1.30 -7.58
N GLU A 61 12.97 -0.74 -8.79
CA GLU A 61 14.06 -0.94 -9.76
C GLU A 61 15.38 -0.33 -9.27
N ALA A 62 15.32 0.85 -8.67
CA ALA A 62 16.49 1.55 -8.13
C ALA A 62 17.13 0.84 -6.93
N LEU A 63 16.40 -0.04 -6.23
CA LEU A 63 16.97 -0.87 -5.16
C LEU A 63 18.09 -1.78 -5.69
N GLY A 64 18.02 -2.20 -6.97
CA GLY A 64 19.05 -3.04 -7.59
C GLY A 64 19.09 -4.48 -7.07
N VAL A 65 18.07 -4.91 -6.32
CA VAL A 65 17.94 -6.26 -5.77
C VAL A 65 16.92 -7.05 -6.60
N PRO A 66 17.24 -8.28 -7.05
CA PRO A 66 16.26 -9.13 -7.71
C PRO A 66 15.08 -9.44 -6.79
N LEU A 67 13.86 -9.16 -7.26
CA LEU A 67 12.63 -9.35 -6.50
C LEU A 67 11.43 -9.57 -7.42
N VAL A 68 10.34 -10.10 -6.88
CA VAL A 68 9.03 -10.14 -7.55
C VAL A 68 8.14 -9.06 -6.95
N ALA A 69 7.75 -8.07 -7.74
CA ALA A 69 6.77 -7.07 -7.36
C ALA A 69 5.36 -7.54 -7.75
N VAL A 70 4.37 -7.27 -6.90
CA VAL A 70 2.96 -7.59 -7.15
C VAL A 70 2.13 -6.33 -6.91
N SER A 71 1.41 -5.87 -7.92
CA SER A 71 0.46 -4.77 -7.79
C SER A 71 -0.86 -5.07 -8.48
N GLU A 72 -1.90 -4.31 -8.15
CA GLU A 72 -3.23 -4.46 -8.75
C GLU A 72 -3.21 -4.25 -10.27
N GLU A 73 -2.46 -3.25 -10.74
CA GLU A 73 -2.49 -2.84 -12.15
C GLU A 73 -1.51 -3.62 -13.03
N ARG A 74 -0.37 -4.07 -12.49
CA ARG A 74 0.67 -4.79 -13.25
C ARG A 74 0.74 -6.29 -12.99
N GLY A 75 -0.04 -6.80 -12.04
CA GLY A 75 0.06 -8.19 -11.61
C GLY A 75 1.45 -8.50 -11.06
N GLU A 76 2.04 -9.63 -11.47
CA GLU A 76 3.38 -10.03 -11.03
C GLU A 76 4.48 -9.59 -12.01
N VAL A 77 5.46 -8.84 -11.52
CA VAL A 77 6.59 -8.33 -12.29
C VAL A 77 7.91 -8.78 -11.68
N ALA A 78 8.74 -9.45 -12.48
CA ALA A 78 10.10 -9.84 -12.08
C ALA A 78 11.08 -8.68 -12.31
N ILE A 79 11.57 -8.07 -11.23
CA ILE A 79 12.60 -7.01 -11.25
C ILE A 79 13.97 -7.66 -11.07
N GLY A 80 14.96 -7.23 -11.86
CA GLY A 80 16.33 -7.77 -11.79
C GLY A 80 16.45 -9.27 -12.06
N GLY A 81 15.49 -9.86 -12.79
CA GLY A 81 15.42 -11.31 -13.05
C GLY A 81 14.53 -12.08 -12.07
N GLY A 82 13.98 -11.43 -11.05
CA GLY A 82 13.09 -12.04 -10.07
C GLY A 82 13.83 -12.84 -8.99
N SER A 83 13.22 -12.95 -7.82
CA SER A 83 13.71 -13.78 -6.72
C SER A 83 12.54 -14.40 -5.96
N ALA A 84 12.66 -15.68 -5.59
CA ALA A 84 11.70 -16.34 -4.73
C ALA A 84 11.82 -15.89 -3.26
N ASP A 85 12.95 -15.26 -2.91
CA ASP A 85 13.29 -14.87 -1.54
C ASP A 85 12.98 -13.39 -1.25
N ALA A 86 12.49 -12.65 -2.24
CA ALA A 86 12.08 -11.26 -2.09
C ALA A 86 10.84 -10.99 -2.94
N ARG A 87 9.71 -10.83 -2.27
CA ARG A 87 8.43 -10.47 -2.87
C ARG A 87 7.94 -9.17 -2.26
N VAL A 88 7.59 -8.20 -3.10
CA VAL A 88 7.03 -6.92 -2.66
C VAL A 88 5.61 -6.81 -3.19
N VAL A 89 4.64 -6.88 -2.28
CA VAL A 89 3.23 -6.65 -2.61
C VAL A 89 2.94 -5.18 -2.34
N VAL A 90 2.41 -4.47 -3.32
CA VAL A 90 2.17 -3.04 -3.22
C VAL A 90 0.83 -2.65 -3.82
N ASP A 91 0.11 -1.83 -3.07
CA ASP A 91 -1.01 -1.04 -3.56
C ASP A 91 -0.60 0.45 -3.51
N PRO A 92 -0.34 1.08 -4.67
CA PRO A 92 0.04 2.48 -4.74
C PRO A 92 -1.05 3.44 -4.22
N ILE A 93 -2.34 3.07 -4.32
CA ILE A 93 -3.48 3.88 -3.88
C ILE A 93 -4.61 2.96 -3.39
N ASP A 94 -4.48 2.46 -2.15
CA ASP A 94 -5.58 1.82 -1.44
C ASP A 94 -6.60 2.89 -1.03
N GLY A 95 -7.86 2.66 -1.40
CA GLY A 95 -8.92 3.67 -1.28
C GLY A 95 -8.95 4.66 -2.46
N SER A 96 -8.66 4.21 -3.68
CA SER A 96 -8.66 5.06 -4.89
C SER A 96 -9.98 5.83 -5.10
N VAL A 97 -11.14 5.29 -4.71
CA VAL A 97 -12.42 6.04 -4.70
C VAL A 97 -12.39 7.26 -3.77
N ASN A 98 -11.79 7.11 -2.58
CA ASN A 98 -11.64 8.21 -1.63
C ASN A 98 -10.64 9.24 -2.16
N ALA A 99 -9.51 8.79 -2.70
CA ALA A 99 -8.51 9.65 -3.32
C ALA A 99 -9.11 10.49 -4.47
N LYS A 100 -9.93 9.88 -5.34
CA LYS A 100 -10.66 10.56 -6.44
C LYS A 100 -11.61 11.65 -5.94
N ARG A 101 -12.23 11.42 -4.79
CA ARG A 101 -13.17 12.35 -4.14
C ARG A 101 -12.47 13.40 -3.26
N GLY A 102 -11.14 13.34 -3.13
CA GLY A 102 -10.38 14.22 -2.23
C GLY A 102 -10.63 13.93 -0.75
N LEU A 103 -11.12 12.74 -0.41
CA LEU A 103 -11.26 12.30 0.97
C LEU A 103 -9.90 11.83 1.51
N PRO A 104 -9.56 12.13 2.78
CA PRO A 104 -8.25 11.84 3.37
C PRO A 104 -8.02 10.34 3.67
N PHE A 105 -8.97 9.48 3.33
CA PHE A 105 -8.94 8.05 3.67
C PHE A 105 -8.41 7.23 2.49
N ALA A 106 -7.15 7.45 2.15
CA ALA A 106 -6.42 6.68 1.15
C ALA A 106 -4.93 6.62 1.51
N CYS A 107 -4.27 5.54 1.14
CA CYS A 107 -2.87 5.29 1.51
C CYS A 107 -2.10 4.54 0.42
N VAL A 108 -0.78 4.54 0.57
CA VAL A 108 0.12 3.59 -0.08
C VAL A 108 0.32 2.42 0.88
N SER A 109 0.12 1.19 0.43
CA SER A 109 0.32 -0.02 1.24
C SER A 109 1.41 -0.90 0.62
N ILE A 110 2.39 -1.33 1.42
CA ILE A 110 3.53 -2.13 0.97
C ILE A 110 3.79 -3.25 1.99
N ALA A 111 3.94 -4.47 1.49
CA ALA A 111 4.43 -5.61 2.27
C ALA A 111 5.66 -6.22 1.58
N VAL A 112 6.72 -6.42 2.35
CA VAL A 112 7.95 -7.10 1.91
C VAL A 112 8.00 -8.47 2.55
N ALA A 113 8.05 -9.51 1.73
CA ALA A 113 7.99 -10.90 2.14
C ALA A 113 9.18 -11.69 1.60
N SER A 114 9.63 -12.63 2.40
CA SER A 114 10.74 -13.53 2.10
C SER A 114 10.30 -14.83 1.41
N GLY A 115 9.06 -14.84 0.92
CA GLY A 115 8.33 -15.99 0.40
C GLY A 115 6.93 -15.63 -0.10
N ASP A 116 6.11 -16.64 -0.38
CA ASP A 116 4.78 -16.52 -1.00
C ASP A 116 3.61 -16.57 0.00
N ARG A 117 3.89 -16.75 1.30
CA ARG A 117 2.87 -16.84 2.35
C ARG A 117 2.81 -15.58 3.20
N MET A 118 1.65 -15.33 3.80
CA MET A 118 1.46 -14.25 4.78
C MET A 118 2.43 -14.35 5.97
N GLY A 119 2.80 -15.57 6.38
CA GLY A 119 3.78 -15.80 7.44
C GLY A 119 5.21 -15.42 7.08
N ASP A 120 5.49 -15.18 5.79
CA ASP A 120 6.81 -14.78 5.29
C ASP A 120 6.96 -13.25 5.20
N VAL A 121 5.93 -12.46 5.58
CA VAL A 121 6.00 -10.99 5.60
C VAL A 121 6.93 -10.54 6.72
N GLU A 122 8.03 -9.87 6.36
CA GLU A 122 9.02 -9.36 7.31
C GLU A 122 8.86 -7.85 7.56
N VAL A 123 8.34 -7.09 6.59
CA VAL A 123 8.07 -5.65 6.73
C VAL A 123 6.68 -5.32 6.19
N GLY A 124 5.92 -4.54 6.96
CA GLY A 124 4.67 -3.91 6.50
C GLY A 124 4.78 -2.39 6.62
N PHE A 125 4.25 -1.67 5.64
CA PHE A 125 4.29 -0.21 5.57
C PHE A 125 2.97 0.34 5.01
N VAL A 126 2.38 1.31 5.70
CA VAL A 126 1.15 2.00 5.28
C VAL A 126 1.37 3.49 5.43
N ALA A 127 1.32 4.22 4.32
CA ALA A 127 1.56 5.66 4.28
C ALA A 127 0.28 6.38 3.86
N GLU A 128 -0.32 7.14 4.77
CA GLU A 128 -1.49 7.96 4.44
C GLU A 128 -1.12 9.02 3.39
N LEU A 129 -2.00 9.24 2.40
CA LEU A 129 -1.75 10.27 1.38
C LEU A 129 -1.87 11.67 2.00
N VAL A 130 -2.95 11.92 2.76
CA VAL A 130 -3.24 13.20 3.44
C VAL A 130 -4.14 12.95 4.66
N PRO A 131 -3.80 13.45 5.87
CA PRO A 131 -2.49 13.96 6.27
C PRO A 131 -1.45 12.84 6.26
N SER A 132 -0.19 13.21 6.09
CA SER A 132 0.90 12.25 5.87
C SER A 132 1.35 11.62 7.19
N ARG A 133 0.82 10.44 7.52
CA ARG A 133 1.33 9.58 8.60
C ARG A 133 1.83 8.26 8.04
N ASP A 134 2.97 7.81 8.53
CA ASP A 134 3.61 6.58 8.10
C ASP A 134 3.58 5.55 9.23
N TRP A 135 2.82 4.48 8.99
CA TRP A 135 2.71 3.33 9.86
C TRP A 135 3.59 2.22 9.32
N TRP A 136 4.38 1.58 10.17
CA TRP A 136 5.19 0.45 9.73
C TRP A 136 5.44 -0.54 10.85
N ALA A 137 5.74 -1.77 10.45
CA ALA A 137 6.14 -2.83 11.35
C ALA A 137 7.24 -3.67 10.70
N ALA A 138 8.16 -4.15 11.51
CA ALA A 138 9.18 -5.11 11.10
C ALA A 138 9.19 -6.31 12.05
N ALA A 139 9.41 -7.50 11.50
CA ALA A 139 9.44 -8.75 12.25
C ALA A 139 10.44 -8.67 13.39
N GLY A 140 9.97 -8.89 14.63
CA GLY A 140 10.80 -8.83 15.83
C GLY A 140 11.03 -7.43 16.40
N GLU A 141 10.72 -6.35 15.68
CA GLU A 141 10.96 -4.97 16.14
C GLU A 141 9.71 -4.31 16.75
N GLY A 142 8.54 -4.72 16.28
CA GLY A 142 7.24 -4.16 16.68
C GLY A 142 6.66 -3.26 15.59
N ALA A 143 5.73 -2.39 15.97
CA ALA A 143 5.03 -1.48 15.07
C ALA A 143 5.24 -0.02 15.52
N PHE A 144 5.18 0.90 14.55
CA PHE A 144 5.53 2.30 14.71
C PHE A 144 4.59 3.19 13.88
N CYS A 145 4.44 4.44 14.31
CA CYS A 145 3.74 5.52 13.60
C CYS A 145 4.62 6.78 13.68
N ASP A 146 5.04 7.32 12.54
CA ASP A 146 5.92 8.50 12.45
C ASP A 146 7.20 8.43 13.31
N GLY A 147 7.68 7.19 13.56
CA GLY A 147 8.86 6.90 14.39
C GLY A 147 8.55 6.58 15.86
N ASP A 148 7.35 6.87 16.34
CA ASP A 148 6.91 6.50 17.68
C ASP A 148 6.49 5.03 17.71
N ARG A 149 7.03 4.26 18.65
CA ARG A 149 6.68 2.84 18.81
C ARG A 149 5.27 2.71 19.38
N LEU A 150 4.44 1.94 18.70
CA LEU A 150 3.09 1.64 19.15
C LEU A 150 3.12 0.68 20.34
N ALA A 151 2.25 0.95 21.32
CA ALA A 151 2.01 0.01 22.39
C ALA A 151 1.38 -1.26 21.82
N ARG A 152 1.77 -2.41 22.37
CA ARG A 152 1.08 -3.67 22.08
C ARG A 152 -0.36 -3.52 22.52
N LEU A 153 -1.30 -3.86 21.63
CA LEU A 153 -2.69 -4.00 22.03
C LEU A 153 -2.80 -5.21 22.96
N GLU A 154 -3.28 -4.96 24.17
CA GLU A 154 -3.64 -6.03 25.07
C GLU A 154 -4.98 -6.65 24.61
N PRO A 155 -5.12 -7.99 24.62
CA PRO A 155 -6.39 -8.62 24.33
C PRO A 155 -7.49 -8.04 25.22
N GLY A 156 -8.53 -7.48 24.59
CA GLY A 156 -9.64 -6.83 25.26
C GLY A 156 -10.94 -7.05 24.49
N PRO A 157 -12.08 -6.65 25.07
CA PRO A 157 -13.35 -6.66 24.34
C PRO A 157 -13.23 -5.79 23.09
N LEU A 158 -13.65 -6.32 21.94
CA LEU A 158 -13.81 -5.53 20.73
C LEU A 158 -15.05 -4.63 20.92
N GLU A 159 -14.85 -3.32 20.96
CA GLU A 159 -15.93 -2.34 21.01
C GLU A 159 -16.10 -1.69 19.64
N LEU A 160 -17.26 -1.91 19.02
CA LEU A 160 -17.61 -1.30 17.74
C LEU A 160 -18.17 0.10 18.00
N LEU A 161 -17.36 1.13 17.81
CA LEU A 161 -17.76 2.54 17.98
C LEU A 161 -18.69 3.05 16.87
N GLY A 162 -18.58 2.49 15.67
CA GLY A 162 -19.41 2.85 14.53
C GLY A 162 -19.15 1.93 13.33
N LEU A 163 -20.17 1.76 12.50
CA LEU A 163 -20.09 1.02 11.25
C LEU A 163 -20.70 1.86 10.14
N GLU A 164 -19.87 2.31 9.21
CA GLU A 164 -20.33 2.90 7.96
C GLU A 164 -20.39 1.82 6.89
N THR A 165 -21.49 1.75 6.16
CA THR A 165 -21.68 0.79 5.08
C THR A 165 -22.50 1.43 3.97
N ALA A 166 -22.21 1.06 2.73
CA ALA A 166 -22.99 1.47 1.57
C ALA A 166 -24.43 0.92 1.59
N ARG A 167 -24.70 -0.08 2.44
CA ARG A 167 -26.01 -0.73 2.60
C ARG A 167 -26.38 -0.88 4.09
N PRO A 168 -26.71 0.23 4.78
CA PRO A 168 -27.05 0.21 6.21
C PRO A 168 -28.24 -0.70 6.52
N GLU A 169 -29.16 -0.90 5.58
CA GLU A 169 -30.32 -1.76 5.72
C GLU A 169 -29.96 -3.23 5.93
N ARG A 170 -28.83 -3.70 5.36
CA ARG A 170 -28.39 -5.09 5.50
C ARG A 170 -27.79 -5.37 6.87
N VAL A 171 -27.10 -4.37 7.43
CA VAL A 171 -26.56 -4.45 8.79
C VAL A 171 -27.70 -4.42 9.78
N ALA A 172 -28.64 -3.49 9.63
CA ALA A 172 -29.79 -3.36 10.51
C ALA A 172 -30.60 -4.67 10.61
N ALA A 173 -30.84 -5.34 9.48
CA ALA A 173 -31.57 -6.61 9.44
C ALA A 173 -30.82 -7.79 10.08
N ALA A 174 -29.50 -7.72 10.21
CA ALA A 174 -28.66 -8.77 10.82
C ALA A 174 -28.34 -8.51 12.30
N SER A 175 -28.69 -7.32 12.81
CA SER A 175 -28.50 -6.92 14.20
C SER A 175 -29.71 -7.18 15.11
N GLU A 176 -30.81 -7.71 14.57
CA GLU A 176 -31.95 -8.26 15.32
C GLU A 176 -31.82 -9.78 15.51
#